data_AF-A0A442GXP9-F1
#
_entry.id   AF-A0A442GXP9-F1
#
_cell.length_a   1.000
_cell.length_b   1.000
_cell.length_c   1.000
_cell.angle_alpha   90.00
_cell.angle_beta   90.00
_cell.angle_gamma   90.00
#
_symmetry.space_group_name_H-M   'P 1'
#
loop_
_entity.id
_entity.type
_entity.pdbx_description
1 polymer ?
#
loop_
_entity_poly.entity_id
_entity_poly.type
_entity_poly.pdbx_seq_one_letter_code
_entity_poly.pdbx_strand_id
1 'polypeptide(L)'
;MTNPPKRPDEYPDREIDCQEAMEAGFRAIVDCMLEAGWTRGEIMRSLRRLVAADNMTQRENAKVEAKLAIARAMVSASRPRQGHGPTSGVST
;
A
#
# COMPACT_ATOMS: atom_id res chain seq x y z
N MET A 1 -17.17 -9.48 8.79
CA MET A 1 -16.11 -8.89 9.62
C MET A 1 -14.85 -9.67 9.33
N THR A 2 -13.85 -9.04 8.73
CA THR A 2 -12.60 -9.69 8.32
C THR A 2 -11.67 -9.75 9.53
N ASN A 3 -11.22 -10.94 9.93
CA ASN A 3 -10.32 -11.05 11.07
C ASN A 3 -8.95 -10.46 10.71
N PRO A 4 -8.39 -9.53 11.51
CA PRO A 4 -7.04 -9.04 11.29
C PRO A 4 -6.02 -10.14 11.59
N PRO A 5 -4.78 -10.02 11.08
CA PRO A 5 -3.68 -10.92 11.45
C PRO A 5 -3.50 -10.97 12.97
N LYS A 6 -3.17 -12.15 13.51
CA LYS A 6 -2.97 -12.35 14.97
C LYS A 6 -1.82 -11.52 15.53
N ARG A 7 -0.79 -11.28 14.70
CA ARG A 7 0.36 -10.42 15.00
C ARG A 7 0.89 -9.75 13.72
N PRO A 8 1.54 -8.58 13.83
CA PRO A 8 2.04 -7.84 12.67
C PRO A 8 3.18 -8.58 11.95
N ASP A 9 4.05 -9.27 12.71
CA ASP A 9 5.22 -9.99 12.20
C ASP A 9 4.87 -11.36 11.60
N GLU A 10 5.85 -11.98 10.95
CA GLU A 10 5.71 -13.28 10.29
C GLU A 10 5.47 -14.43 11.27
N TYR A 11 4.64 -15.41 10.88
CA TYR A 11 4.39 -16.60 11.68
C TYR A 11 3.93 -17.79 10.86
N PRO A 12 4.15 -19.03 11.35
CA PRO A 12 3.94 -20.22 10.53
C PRO A 12 2.58 -20.27 9.82
N ASP A 13 1.50 -19.87 10.49
CA ASP A 13 0.14 -19.94 9.95
C ASP A 13 -0.37 -18.60 9.37
N ARG A 14 0.48 -17.58 9.19
CA ARG A 14 0.04 -16.24 8.79
C ARG A 14 -0.62 -16.23 7.42
N GLU A 15 -0.04 -16.96 6.47
CA GLU A 15 -0.61 -17.09 5.15
C GLU A 15 -1.97 -17.79 5.17
N ILE A 16 -2.14 -18.81 6.02
CA ILE A 16 -3.39 -19.55 6.18
C ILE A 16 -4.45 -18.64 6.77
N ASP A 17 -4.14 -17.94 7.87
CA ASP A 17 -5.05 -16.98 8.51
C ASP A 17 -5.51 -15.89 7.52
N CYS A 18 -4.59 -15.37 6.69
CA CYS A 18 -4.92 -14.40 5.66
C CYS A 18 -5.86 -14.98 4.60
N GLN A 19 -5.62 -16.22 4.15
CA GLN A 19 -6.48 -16.88 3.16
C GLN A 19 -7.89 -17.08 3.71
N GLU A 20 -8.02 -17.61 4.94
CA GLU A 20 -9.31 -17.82 5.61
C GLU A 20 -10.08 -16.49 5.75
N ALA A 21 -9.39 -15.42 6.14
CA ALA A 21 -9.99 -14.10 6.28
C ALA A 21 -10.53 -13.54 4.94
N MET A 22 -9.83 -13.82 3.82
CA MET A 22 -10.26 -13.37 2.49
C MET A 22 -11.31 -14.28 1.83
N GLU A 23 -11.43 -15.53 2.26
CA GLU A 23 -12.21 -16.55 1.56
C GLU A 23 -13.69 -16.18 1.39
N ALA A 24 -14.29 -15.55 2.39
CA ALA A 24 -15.68 -15.10 2.32
C ALA A 24 -15.89 -14.04 1.23
N GLY A 25 -14.97 -13.07 1.13
CA GLY A 25 -15.02 -12.03 0.09
C GLY A 25 -14.74 -12.61 -1.30
N PHE A 26 -13.78 -13.53 -1.40
CA PHE A 26 -13.50 -14.23 -2.65
C PHE A 26 -14.71 -15.01 -3.16
N ARG A 27 -15.40 -15.77 -2.29
CA ARG A 27 -16.63 -16.48 -2.64
C ARG A 27 -17.73 -15.54 -3.13
N ALA A 28 -17.98 -14.45 -2.41
CA ALA A 28 -18.97 -13.46 -2.82
C ALA A 28 -18.71 -12.87 -4.22
N ILE A 29 -17.44 -12.61 -4.57
CA ILE A 29 -17.05 -12.14 -5.91
C ILE A 29 -17.33 -13.23 -6.95
N VAL A 30 -16.91 -14.48 -6.68
CA VAL A 30 -17.11 -15.59 -7.62
C VAL A 30 -18.60 -15.83 -7.87
N ASP A 31 -19.41 -15.89 -6.82
CA ASP A 31 -20.84 -16.15 -6.91
C ASP A 31 -21.56 -15.05 -7.71
N CYS A 32 -21.26 -13.77 -7.42
CA CYS A 32 -21.81 -12.64 -8.16
C CYS A 32 -21.47 -12.68 -9.66
N MET A 33 -20.23 -13.05 -10.01
CA MET A 33 -19.82 -13.15 -11.42
C MET A 33 -20.44 -14.37 -12.13
N LEU A 34 -20.64 -15.48 -11.41
CA LEU A 34 -21.36 -16.64 -11.94
C LEU A 34 -22.82 -16.29 -12.23
N GLU A 35 -23.49 -15.56 -11.34
CA GLU A 35 -24.85 -15.04 -11.54
C GLU A 35 -24.95 -14.09 -12.74
N ALA A 36 -23.88 -13.33 -13.00
CA ALA A 36 -23.75 -12.50 -14.18
C ALA A 36 -23.42 -13.29 -15.48
N GLY A 37 -23.35 -14.62 -15.41
CA GLY A 37 -23.14 -15.51 -16.55
C GLY A 37 -21.68 -15.76 -16.93
N TRP A 38 -20.72 -15.33 -16.11
CA TRP A 38 -19.31 -15.62 -16.36
C TRP A 38 -18.99 -17.07 -16.03
N THR A 39 -18.04 -17.67 -16.75
CA THR A 39 -17.52 -18.98 -16.37
C THR A 39 -16.50 -18.85 -15.24
N ARG A 40 -16.41 -19.88 -14.38
CA ARG A 40 -15.37 -19.95 -13.34
C ARG A 40 -13.95 -19.79 -13.91
N GLY A 41 -13.72 -20.30 -15.12
CA GLY A 41 -12.44 -20.16 -15.80
C GLY A 41 -12.09 -18.70 -16.15
N GLU A 42 -13.08 -17.93 -16.63
CA GLU A 42 -12.90 -16.50 -16.90
C GLU A 42 -12.64 -15.72 -15.63
N ILE A 43 -13.44 -15.96 -14.57
CA ILE A 43 -13.29 -15.31 -13.27
C ILE A 43 -11.85 -15.51 -12.74
N MET A 44 -11.38 -16.75 -12.68
CA MET A 44 -10.03 -17.04 -12.17
C MET A 44 -8.92 -16.46 -13.04
N ARG A 45 -9.10 -16.43 -14.37
CA ARG A 45 -8.12 -15.79 -15.26
C ARG A 45 -8.09 -14.27 -15.07
N SER A 46 -9.24 -13.64 -14.92
CA SER A 46 -9.36 -12.20 -14.67
C SER A 46 -8.77 -11.80 -13.32
N LEU A 47 -9.11 -12.52 -12.24
CA LEU A 47 -8.57 -12.25 -10.91
C LEU A 47 -7.04 -12.38 -10.87
N ARG A 48 -6.45 -13.40 -11.51
CA ARG A 48 -4.98 -13.50 -11.60
C ARG A 48 -4.34 -12.29 -12.29
N ARG A 49 -4.97 -11.78 -13.37
CA ARG A 49 -4.47 -10.59 -14.08
C ARG A 49 -4.60 -9.33 -13.24
N LEU A 50 -5.70 -9.17 -12.50
CA LEU A 50 -5.90 -8.04 -11.60
C LEU A 50 -4.85 -8.01 -10.49
N VAL A 51 -4.58 -9.15 -9.84
CA VAL A 51 -3.53 -9.27 -8.82
C VAL A 51 -2.15 -8.95 -9.41
N ALA A 52 -1.84 -9.44 -10.61
CA ALA A 52 -0.58 -9.12 -11.28
C ALA A 52 -0.45 -7.62 -11.58
N ALA A 53 -1.51 -6.98 -12.08
CA ALA A 53 -1.53 -5.56 -12.39
C ALA A 53 -1.40 -4.68 -11.13
N ASP A 54 -2.09 -5.05 -10.04
CA ASP A 54 -1.95 -4.35 -8.76
C ASP A 54 -0.51 -4.45 -8.23
N ASN A 55 0.07 -5.65 -8.24
CA ASN A 55 1.46 -5.86 -7.84
C ASN A 55 2.44 -5.00 -8.66
N MET A 56 2.24 -4.89 -9.98
CA MET A 56 3.05 -3.99 -10.82
C MET A 56 2.86 -2.53 -10.43
N THR A 57 1.61 -2.10 -10.24
CA THR A 57 1.27 -0.72 -9.85
C THR A 57 1.90 -0.34 -8.51
N GLN A 58 1.78 -1.20 -7.48
CA GLN A 58 2.37 -0.97 -6.17
C GLN A 58 3.90 -0.84 -6.24
N ARG A 59 4.56 -1.66 -7.06
CA ARG A 59 6.01 -1.59 -7.27
C ARG A 59 6.44 -0.28 -7.92
N GLU A 60 5.75 0.15 -8.98
CA GLU A 60 6.10 1.41 -9.65
C GLU A 60 5.79 2.63 -8.78
N ASN A 61 4.67 2.61 -8.06
CA ASN A 61 4.32 3.65 -7.09
C ASN A 61 5.40 3.75 -6.00
N ALA A 62 5.85 2.64 -5.43
CA ALA A 62 6.92 2.65 -4.43
C ALA A 62 8.22 3.29 -4.94
N LYS A 63 8.58 3.05 -6.21
CA LYS A 63 9.76 3.68 -6.83
C LYS A 63 9.57 5.19 -6.99
N VAL A 64 8.39 5.62 -7.43
CA VAL A 64 8.07 7.04 -7.60
C VAL A 64 8.07 7.75 -6.24
N GLU A 65 7.44 7.16 -5.22
CA GLU A 65 7.41 7.68 -3.86
C GLU A 65 8.82 7.81 -3.26
N ALA A 66 9.70 6.82 -3.49
CA ALA A 66 11.09 6.91 -3.06
C ALA A 66 11.82 8.09 -3.70
N LYS A 67 11.67 8.29 -5.02
CA LYS A 67 12.26 9.44 -5.73
C LYS A 67 11.69 10.77 -5.24
N LEU A 68 10.38 10.82 -5.01
CA LEU A 68 9.70 12.01 -4.51
C LEU A 68 10.17 12.38 -3.10
N ALA A 69 10.38 11.40 -2.22
CA ALA A 69 10.93 11.61 -0.89
C ALA A 69 12.34 12.22 -0.94
N ILE A 70 13.22 11.70 -1.80
CA ILE A 70 14.58 12.24 -2.00
C ILE A 70 14.51 13.68 -2.54
N ALA A 71 13.69 13.92 -3.57
CA ALA A 71 13.53 15.26 -4.14
C ALA A 71 13.03 16.28 -3.11
N ARG A 72 12.04 15.89 -2.29
CA ARG A 72 11.54 16.72 -1.17
C ARG A 72 12.65 17.03 -0.17
N ALA A 73 13.44 16.03 0.22
CA ALA A 73 14.56 16.23 1.15
C ALA A 73 15.61 17.21 0.59
N MET A 74 15.96 17.10 -0.70
CA MET A 74 16.91 18.02 -1.35
C MET A 74 16.39 19.46 -1.36
N VAL A 75 15.11 19.68 -1.67
CA VAL A 75 14.49 21.01 -1.64
C VAL A 75 14.48 21.57 -0.22
N SER A 76 14.14 20.75 0.77
CA SER A 76 14.16 21.16 2.19
C SER A 76 15.56 21.53 2.68
N ALA A 77 16.60 20.79 2.26
CA ALA A 77 18.00 21.06 2.61
C ALA A 77 18.56 22.31 1.91
N SER A 78 18.07 22.60 0.70
CA SER A 78 18.47 23.77 -0.09
C SER A 78 17.77 25.06 0.35
N ARG A 79 16.79 24.97 1.26
CA ARG A 79 16.11 26.14 1.83
C ARG A 79 17.06 26.80 2.83
N PRO A 80 17.52 28.05 2.62
CA PRO A 80 18.41 28.69 3.57
C PRO A 80 17.72 28.76 4.93
N ARG A 81 18.46 28.42 5.99
CA ARG A 81 18.05 28.74 7.36
C ARG A 81 17.90 30.26 7.40
N GLN A 82 16.67 30.76 7.33
CA GLN A 82 16.36 32.15 7.66
C GLN A 82 16.97 32.39 9.03
N GLY A 83 18.05 33.17 9.06
CA GLY A 83 18.85 33.38 10.25
C GLY A 83 18.01 34.05 11.32
N HIS A 84 17.83 33.38 12.45
CA HIS A 84 17.59 34.09 13.70
C HIS A 84 18.91 34.79 14.04
N GLY A 85 19.03 36.07 13.64
CA GLY A 85 20.17 36.91 13.99
C GLY A 85 20.30 37.00 15.51
N PRO A 86 21.53 37.12 16.06
CA PRO A 86 21.71 37.30 17.49
C PRO A 86 21.07 38.64 17.86
N THR A 87 20.13 38.62 18.79
CA THR A 87 19.70 39.82 19.50
C THR A 87 20.89 40.32 20.32
N SER A 88 21.71 41.18 19.72
CA SER A 88 22.66 42.00 20.46
C SER A 88 21.88 42.84 21.47
N GLY A 89 22.24 42.72 22.74
CA GLY A 89 21.72 43.56 23.80
C GLY A 89 22.04 45.03 23.57
N VAL A 90 21.14 45.89 24.05
CA VAL A 90 21.48 47.23 24.51
C VAL A 90 20.85 47.37 25.89
N SER A 91 21.73 47.33 26.89
CA SER A 91 21.48 47.97 28.18
C SER A 91 21.90 49.43 28.03
N THR A 92 20.98 50.36 28.24
CA THR A 92 21.22 51.69 28.86
C THR A 92 19.89 52.19 29.38
#